data_AF-A0A922WWQ2-F1
#
_entry.id   AF-A0A922WWQ2-F1
#
_cell.length_a   1.000
_cell.length_b   1.000
_cell.length_c   1.000
_cell.angle_alpha   90.00
_cell.angle_beta   90.00
_cell.angle_gamma   90.00
#
_symmetry.space_group_name_H-M   'P 1'
#
loop_
_entity.id
_entity.type
_entity.pdbx_description
1 polymer ?
#
loop_
_entity_poly.entity_id
_entity_poly.type
_entity_poly.pdbx_seq_one_letter_code
_entity_poly.pdbx_strand_id
1 'polypeptide(L)'
;MIEKPNTLGRRLLALALRIAPAERHEWFAAMAAEFDHVPVSARGRFALGCLLAAIRERVISPQFVNAAARGLLIGGAVFWAGLNIRFAGRMSNAEALVPEVFGYGTALIFTIGALATARYGYRATIALAAPLMAVLALLAIFLRFGSAQAPPSNLTIALVVEDLVVLALAVAIAAFASRQTRMKQGHP
;
A
#
# COMPACT_ATOMS: atom_id res chain seq x y z
N MET A 1 -26.86 44.89 9.85
CA MET A 1 -26.67 43.48 10.24
C MET A 1 -25.18 43.19 10.22
N ILE A 2 -24.54 42.95 11.37
CA ILE A 2 -23.13 42.55 11.43
C ILE A 2 -23.09 41.07 11.04
N GLU A 3 -22.63 40.76 9.83
CA GLU A 3 -22.44 39.38 9.39
C GLU A 3 -21.45 38.69 10.34
N LYS A 4 -21.87 37.60 10.96
CA LYS A 4 -20.97 36.77 11.76
C LYS A 4 -19.83 36.26 10.86
N PRO A 5 -18.57 36.33 11.30
CA PRO A 5 -17.45 35.79 10.52
C PRO A 5 -17.70 34.31 10.25
N ASN A 6 -17.70 33.93 8.97
CA ASN A 6 -17.99 32.57 8.52
C ASN A 6 -16.78 31.65 8.79
N THR A 7 -16.59 31.33 10.07
CA THR A 7 -15.46 30.58 10.62
C THR A 7 -15.33 29.18 10.06
N LEU A 8 -16.46 28.54 9.70
CA LEU A 8 -16.46 27.19 9.13
C LEU A 8 -15.88 27.19 7.71
N GLY A 9 -16.27 28.13 6.86
CA GLY A 9 -15.71 28.26 5.50
C GLY A 9 -14.20 28.50 5.51
N ARG A 10 -13.72 29.37 6.39
CA ARG A 10 -12.27 29.62 6.56
C ARG A 10 -11.51 28.37 7.07
N ARG A 11 -12.11 27.59 7.99
CA ARG A 11 -11.52 26.32 8.44
C ARG A 11 -11.44 25.28 7.33
N LEU A 12 -12.48 25.16 6.50
CA LEU A 12 -12.47 24.26 5.34
C LEU A 12 -11.40 24.64 4.32
N LEU A 13 -11.21 25.93 4.05
CA LEU A 13 -10.14 26.42 3.18
C LEU A 13 -8.75 26.18 3.75
N ALA A 14 -8.55 26.40 5.05
CA ALA A 14 -7.29 26.07 5.72
C ALA A 14 -6.98 24.56 5.63
N LEU A 15 -8.02 23.71 5.77
CA LEU A 15 -7.88 22.27 5.59
C LEU A 15 -7.56 21.90 4.14
N ALA A 16 -8.22 22.54 3.16
CA ALA A 16 -7.96 22.34 1.73
C ALA A 16 -6.49 22.66 1.39
N LEU A 17 -5.98 23.81 1.85
CA LEU A 17 -4.57 24.20 1.70
C LEU A 17 -3.62 23.18 2.31
N ARG A 18 -3.94 22.62 3.49
CA ARG A 18 -3.09 21.62 4.16
C ARG A 18 -3.08 20.26 3.45
N ILE A 19 -4.17 19.90 2.76
CA ILE A 19 -4.30 18.63 2.02
C ILE A 19 -3.70 18.74 0.62
N ALA A 20 -3.75 19.92 0.02
CA ALA A 20 -3.34 20.15 -1.36
C ALA A 20 -1.91 19.62 -1.64
N PRO A 21 -1.66 19.10 -2.86
CA PRO A 21 -0.31 18.77 -3.29
C PRO A 21 0.53 20.05 -3.43
N ALA A 22 1.84 19.93 -3.18
CA ALA A 22 2.74 21.08 -3.15
C ALA A 22 2.74 21.87 -4.47
N GLU A 23 2.57 21.18 -5.60
CA GLU A 23 2.52 21.80 -6.92
C GLU A 23 1.27 22.69 -7.15
N ARG A 24 0.24 22.57 -6.32
CA ARG A 24 -1.03 23.32 -6.44
C ARG A 24 -1.25 24.30 -5.28
N HIS A 25 -0.31 24.42 -4.33
CA HIS A 25 -0.49 25.30 -3.16
C HIS A 25 -0.80 26.75 -3.56
N GLU A 26 -0.17 27.28 -4.61
CA GLU A 26 -0.43 28.65 -5.09
C GLU A 26 -1.86 28.83 -5.59
N TRP A 27 -2.40 27.84 -6.30
CA TRP A 27 -3.80 27.85 -6.76
C TRP A 27 -4.78 27.83 -5.56
N PHE A 28 -4.52 26.99 -4.56
CA PHE A 28 -5.35 26.97 -3.34
C PHE A 28 -5.20 28.23 -2.49
N ALA A 29 -4.03 28.88 -2.50
CA ALA A 29 -3.80 30.16 -1.84
C ALA A 29 -4.57 31.30 -2.53
N ALA A 30 -4.60 31.30 -3.86
CA ALA A 30 -5.42 32.23 -4.64
C ALA A 30 -6.93 32.04 -4.35
N MET A 31 -7.41 30.79 -4.34
CA MET A 31 -8.81 30.47 -3.97
C MET A 31 -9.15 30.91 -2.54
N ALA A 32 -8.20 30.84 -1.60
CA ALA A 32 -8.39 31.34 -0.24
C ALA A 32 -8.48 32.88 -0.19
N ALA A 33 -7.74 33.60 -1.03
CA ALA A 33 -7.82 35.05 -1.17
C ALA A 33 -9.15 35.50 -1.82
N GLU A 34 -9.68 34.72 -2.77
CA GLU A 34 -10.96 34.99 -3.41
C GLU A 34 -12.17 34.75 -2.49
N PHE A 35 -12.01 33.97 -1.42
CA PHE A 35 -13.11 33.58 -0.53
C PHE A 35 -13.91 34.77 0.03
N ASP A 36 -13.23 35.85 0.40
CA ASP A 36 -13.89 37.04 0.97
C ASP A 36 -14.76 37.78 -0.09
N HIS A 37 -14.46 37.59 -1.38
CA HIS A 37 -15.21 38.17 -2.52
C HIS A 37 -16.42 37.31 -2.96
N VAL A 38 -16.52 36.05 -2.49
CA VAL A 38 -17.63 35.16 -2.83
C VAL A 38 -18.91 35.60 -2.09
N PRO A 39 -20.09 35.60 -2.75
CA PRO A 39 -21.37 35.90 -2.10
C PRO A 39 -21.63 35.01 -0.89
N VAL A 40 -22.17 35.60 0.19
CA VAL A 40 -22.31 34.93 1.50
C VAL A 40 -23.10 33.62 1.43
N SER A 41 -24.13 33.57 0.56
CA SER A 41 -24.96 32.38 0.30
C SER A 41 -24.23 31.25 -0.45
N ALA A 42 -23.09 31.54 -1.08
CA ALA A 42 -22.28 30.59 -1.85
C ALA A 42 -20.96 30.21 -1.14
N ARG A 43 -20.49 31.00 -0.16
CA ARG A 43 -19.22 30.78 0.56
C ARG A 43 -19.04 29.36 1.10
N GLY A 44 -20.08 28.77 1.68
CA GLY A 44 -20.03 27.39 2.19
C GLY A 44 -19.80 26.34 1.10
N ARG A 45 -20.52 26.46 -0.03
CA ARG A 45 -20.36 25.57 -1.20
C ARG A 45 -19.02 25.75 -1.87
N PHE A 46 -18.53 26.99 -1.97
CA PHE A 46 -17.21 27.30 -2.50
C PHE A 46 -16.10 26.63 -1.66
N ALA A 47 -16.10 26.85 -0.34
CA ALA A 47 -15.09 26.27 0.54
C ALA A 47 -15.11 24.73 0.53
N LEU A 48 -16.30 24.13 0.48
CA LEU A 48 -16.45 22.68 0.33
C LEU A 48 -15.92 22.18 -1.03
N GLY A 49 -16.19 22.92 -2.11
CA GLY A 49 -15.66 22.65 -3.45
C GLY A 49 -14.13 22.67 -3.48
N CYS A 50 -13.51 23.68 -2.86
CA CYS A 50 -12.05 23.75 -2.71
C CYS A 50 -11.51 22.56 -1.92
N LEU A 51 -12.16 22.16 -0.82
CA LEU A 51 -11.73 20.99 -0.05
C LEU A 51 -11.83 19.69 -0.87
N LEU A 52 -12.94 19.46 -1.57
CA LEU A 52 -13.12 18.28 -2.41
C LEU A 52 -12.10 18.26 -3.57
N ALA A 53 -11.82 19.41 -4.18
CA ALA A 53 -10.77 19.55 -5.19
C ALA A 53 -9.38 19.23 -4.60
N ALA A 54 -9.06 19.74 -3.42
CA ALA A 54 -7.79 19.44 -2.74
C ALA A 54 -7.64 17.94 -2.45
N ILE A 55 -8.70 17.30 -1.95
CA ILE A 55 -8.71 15.85 -1.71
C ILE A 55 -8.51 15.09 -3.03
N ARG A 56 -9.25 15.44 -4.07
CA ARG A 56 -9.12 14.79 -5.39
C ARG A 56 -7.71 14.92 -5.96
N GLU A 57 -7.16 16.13 -5.98
CA GLU A 57 -5.79 16.39 -6.44
C GLU A 57 -4.76 15.65 -5.58
N ARG A 58 -4.96 15.58 -4.26
CA ARG A 58 -4.07 14.83 -3.36
C ARG A 58 -4.12 13.34 -3.62
N VAL A 59 -5.31 12.75 -3.81
CA VAL A 59 -5.46 11.31 -4.07
C VAL A 59 -4.83 10.92 -5.40
N ILE A 60 -4.92 11.78 -6.41
CA ILE A 60 -4.30 11.55 -7.73
C ILE A 60 -2.80 11.90 -7.72
N SER A 61 -2.32 12.60 -6.69
CA SER A 61 -0.91 13.01 -6.64
C SER A 61 0.03 11.80 -6.62
N PRO A 62 1.07 11.77 -7.47
CA PRO A 62 2.01 10.65 -7.52
C PRO A 62 2.71 10.40 -6.18
N GLN A 63 2.93 11.44 -5.39
CA GLN A 63 3.54 11.31 -4.06
C GLN A 63 2.64 10.53 -3.11
N PHE A 64 1.33 10.83 -3.11
CA PHE A 64 0.36 10.10 -2.31
C PHE A 64 0.20 8.66 -2.79
N VAL A 65 0.04 8.44 -4.10
CA VAL A 65 -0.06 7.08 -4.67
C VAL A 65 1.17 6.25 -4.31
N ASN A 66 2.37 6.84 -4.37
CA ASN A 66 3.58 6.15 -3.93
C ASN A 66 3.62 5.87 -2.42
N ALA A 67 3.28 6.85 -1.60
CA ALA A 67 3.23 6.64 -0.16
C ALA A 67 2.21 5.55 0.22
N ALA A 68 1.04 5.55 -0.42
CA ALA A 68 -0.01 4.56 -0.24
C ALA A 68 0.43 3.17 -0.72
N ALA A 69 1.01 3.05 -1.92
CA ALA A 69 1.51 1.78 -2.45
C ALA A 69 2.62 1.20 -1.56
N ARG A 70 3.57 2.03 -1.12
CA ARG A 70 4.63 1.60 -0.21
C ARG A 70 4.08 1.20 1.15
N GLY A 71 3.13 1.96 1.70
CA GLY A 71 2.44 1.62 2.94
C GLY A 71 1.69 0.30 2.84
N LEU A 72 0.99 0.06 1.72
CA LEU A 72 0.28 -1.18 1.44
C LEU A 72 1.24 -2.37 1.33
N LEU A 73 2.38 -2.22 0.65
CA LEU A 73 3.38 -3.29 0.53
C LEU A 73 4.01 -3.64 1.89
N ILE A 74 4.44 -2.63 2.65
CA ILE A 74 5.07 -2.86 3.96
C ILE A 74 4.04 -3.41 4.96
N GLY A 75 2.89 -2.75 5.07
CA GLY A 75 1.82 -3.14 5.99
C GLY A 75 1.25 -4.52 5.63
N GLY A 76 1.05 -4.79 4.34
CA GLY A 76 0.62 -6.10 3.86
C GLY A 76 1.63 -7.21 4.17
N ALA A 77 2.92 -6.96 3.97
CA ALA A 77 3.96 -7.93 4.30
C ALA A 77 4.07 -8.20 5.80
N VAL A 78 3.99 -7.16 6.65
CA VAL A 78 3.98 -7.32 8.11
C VAL A 78 2.74 -8.07 8.58
N PHE A 79 1.57 -7.74 8.03
CA PHE A 79 0.32 -8.44 8.32
C PHE A 79 0.41 -9.92 7.94
N TRP A 80 0.92 -10.21 6.74
CA TRP A 80 1.10 -11.57 6.26
C TRP A 80 2.09 -12.38 7.09
N ALA A 81 3.19 -11.76 7.53
CA ALA A 81 4.13 -12.36 8.47
C ALA A 81 3.45 -12.70 9.81
N GLY A 82 2.60 -11.81 10.33
CA GLY A 82 1.83 -12.06 11.54
C GLY A 82 0.87 -13.25 11.43
N LEU A 83 0.20 -13.40 10.28
CA LEU A 83 -0.65 -14.56 10.02
C LEU A 83 0.17 -15.86 9.99
N ASN A 84 1.34 -15.84 9.36
CA ASN A 84 2.24 -17.00 9.29
C ASN A 84 2.83 -17.37 10.65
N ILE A 85 3.18 -16.41 11.51
CA ILE A 85 3.58 -16.66 12.91
C ILE A 85 2.45 -17.33 13.68
N ARG A 86 1.22 -16.81 13.56
CA ARG A 86 0.05 -17.39 14.21
C ARG A 86 -0.22 -18.81 13.72
N PHE A 87 -0.06 -19.06 12.42
CA PHE A 87 -0.17 -20.38 11.82
C PHE A 87 0.90 -21.34 12.38
N ALA A 88 2.17 -20.94 12.36
CA ALA A 88 3.28 -21.74 12.88
C ALA A 88 3.09 -22.08 14.37
N GLY A 89 2.66 -21.12 15.19
CA GLY A 89 2.35 -21.36 16.60
C GLY A 89 1.24 -22.39 16.81
N ARG A 90 0.24 -22.46 15.93
CA ARG A 90 -0.80 -23.52 15.97
C ARG A 90 -0.26 -24.89 15.56
N MET A 91 0.65 -24.93 14.59
CA MET A 91 1.28 -26.17 14.13
C MET A 91 2.26 -26.73 15.17
N SER A 92 2.96 -25.85 15.89
CA SER A 92 3.82 -26.20 17.03
C SER A 92 3.05 -26.97 18.11
N ASN A 93 1.86 -26.48 18.47
CA ASN A 93 0.97 -27.16 19.42
C ASN A 93 0.44 -28.52 18.92
N ALA A 94 0.45 -28.75 17.61
CA ALA A 94 0.00 -29.97 16.97
C ALA A 94 1.17 -30.91 16.60
N GLU A 95 2.39 -30.61 17.07
CA GLU A 95 3.62 -31.36 16.77
C GLU A 95 3.90 -31.52 15.26
N ALA A 96 3.36 -30.61 14.45
CA ALA A 96 3.49 -30.62 13.00
C ALA A 96 4.72 -29.81 12.56
N LEU A 97 5.91 -30.39 12.73
CA LEU A 97 7.20 -29.71 12.54
C LEU A 97 7.39 -29.06 11.16
N VAL A 98 7.02 -29.78 10.08
CA VAL A 98 7.24 -29.30 8.69
C VAL A 98 6.45 -28.02 8.40
N PRO A 99 5.12 -27.96 8.60
CA PRO A 99 4.36 -26.73 8.40
C PRO A 99 4.70 -25.63 9.42
N GLU A 100 5.13 -25.98 10.63
CA GLU A 100 5.64 -25.00 11.60
C GLU A 100 6.88 -24.26 11.08
N VAL A 101 7.92 -25.01 10.67
CA VAL A 101 9.17 -24.43 10.14
C VAL A 101 8.87 -23.61 8.89
N PHE A 102 7.97 -24.10 8.02
CA PHE A 102 7.54 -23.36 6.85
C PHE A 102 6.90 -22.02 7.23
N GLY A 103 5.95 -22.01 8.18
CA GLY A 103 5.29 -20.79 8.62
C GLY A 103 6.25 -19.75 9.22
N TYR A 104 7.17 -20.16 10.10
CA TYR A 104 8.19 -19.23 10.63
C TYR A 104 9.15 -18.75 9.55
N GLY A 105 9.56 -19.62 8.63
CA GLY A 105 10.40 -19.27 7.48
C GLY A 105 9.74 -18.21 6.59
N THR A 106 8.48 -18.44 6.19
CA THR A 106 7.69 -17.47 5.41
C THR A 106 7.56 -16.15 6.16
N ALA A 107 7.23 -16.17 7.45
CA ALA A 107 7.12 -14.95 8.24
C ALA A 107 8.42 -14.13 8.26
N LEU A 108 9.58 -14.79 8.40
CA LEU A 108 10.88 -14.14 8.36
C LEU A 108 11.14 -13.49 6.98
N ILE A 109 10.87 -14.22 5.90
CA ILE A 109 11.06 -13.72 4.53
C ILE A 109 10.20 -12.49 4.27
N PHE A 110 8.91 -12.51 4.65
CA PHE A 110 8.03 -11.34 4.50
C PHE A 110 8.49 -10.15 5.35
N THR A 111 9.02 -10.40 6.55
CA THR A 111 9.59 -9.35 7.40
C THR A 111 10.84 -8.71 6.76
N ILE A 112 11.74 -9.53 6.20
CA ILE A 112 12.90 -9.06 5.44
C ILE A 112 12.45 -8.27 4.21
N GLY A 113 11.46 -8.77 3.48
CA GLY A 113 10.84 -8.08 2.34
C GLY A 113 10.30 -6.70 2.73
N ALA A 114 9.53 -6.62 3.83
CA ALA A 114 9.00 -5.36 4.35
C ALA A 114 10.12 -4.35 4.67
N LEU A 115 11.19 -4.80 5.34
CA LEU A 115 12.34 -3.97 5.64
C LEU A 115 13.08 -3.51 4.37
N ALA A 116 13.26 -4.41 3.40
CA ALA A 116 13.90 -4.09 2.13
C ALA A 116 13.08 -3.08 1.33
N THR A 117 11.75 -3.24 1.27
CA THR A 117 10.84 -2.26 0.65
C THR A 117 10.86 -0.92 1.39
N ALA A 118 10.97 -0.96 2.73
CA ALA A 118 11.09 0.23 3.56
C ALA A 118 12.43 0.96 3.38
N ARG A 119 13.51 0.29 2.97
CA ARG A 119 14.83 0.93 2.76
C ARG A 119 15.09 1.30 1.30
N TYR A 120 14.80 0.39 0.39
CA TYR A 120 15.23 0.45 -1.01
C TYR A 120 14.07 0.61 -2.00
N GLY A 121 12.82 0.68 -1.51
CA GLY A 121 11.63 0.92 -2.32
C GLY A 121 11.20 -0.27 -3.20
N TYR A 122 10.49 0.03 -4.29
CA TYR A 122 9.82 -0.98 -5.12
C TYR A 122 10.78 -1.90 -5.87
N ARG A 123 11.98 -1.43 -6.22
CA ARG A 123 12.96 -2.26 -6.94
C ARG A 123 13.38 -3.46 -6.11
N ALA A 124 13.59 -3.27 -4.80
CA ALA A 124 13.89 -4.37 -3.89
C ALA A 124 12.71 -5.34 -3.76
N THR A 125 11.48 -4.83 -3.73
CA THR A 125 10.27 -5.68 -3.69
C THR A 125 10.24 -6.61 -4.90
N ILE A 126 10.42 -6.06 -6.11
CA ILE A 126 10.41 -6.84 -7.35
C ILE A 126 11.60 -7.82 -7.40
N ALA A 127 12.80 -7.36 -7.06
CA ALA A 127 14.02 -8.16 -7.12
C ALA A 127 14.03 -9.33 -6.12
N LEU A 128 13.38 -9.19 -4.96
CA LEU A 128 13.27 -10.25 -3.96
C LEU A 128 12.08 -11.18 -4.21
N ALA A 129 10.94 -10.63 -4.64
CA ALA A 129 9.72 -11.43 -4.84
C ALA A 129 9.85 -12.39 -6.04
N ALA A 130 10.49 -11.98 -7.12
CA ALA A 130 10.64 -12.83 -8.32
C ALA A 130 11.37 -14.17 -8.06
N PRO A 131 12.59 -14.20 -7.47
CA PRO A 131 13.26 -15.47 -7.17
C PRO A 131 12.50 -16.27 -6.11
N LEU A 132 11.88 -15.62 -5.13
CA LEU A 132 11.08 -16.30 -4.12
C LEU A 132 9.86 -17.00 -4.73
N MET A 133 9.15 -16.34 -5.64
CA MET A 133 8.05 -16.94 -6.40
C MET A 133 8.52 -18.15 -7.20
N ALA A 134 9.69 -18.09 -7.83
CA ALA A 134 10.25 -19.23 -8.56
C ALA A 134 10.51 -20.42 -7.63
N VAL A 135 11.12 -20.18 -6.46
CA VAL A 135 11.38 -21.22 -5.45
C VAL A 135 10.07 -21.83 -4.94
N LEU A 136 9.07 -21.01 -4.61
CA LEU A 136 7.76 -21.47 -4.16
C LEU A 136 7.00 -22.25 -5.24
N ALA A 137 7.06 -21.81 -6.50
CA ALA A 137 6.47 -22.54 -7.62
C ALA A 137 7.12 -23.92 -7.80
N LEU A 138 8.45 -24.01 -7.73
CA LEU A 138 9.16 -25.29 -7.77
C LEU A 138 8.80 -26.19 -6.59
N LEU A 139 8.68 -25.63 -5.39
CA LEU A 139 8.22 -26.36 -4.21
C LEU A 139 6.80 -26.90 -4.39
N ALA A 140 5.87 -26.09 -4.91
CA ALA A 140 4.51 -26.52 -5.21
C ALA A 140 4.48 -27.67 -6.24
N ILE A 141 5.26 -27.57 -7.31
CA ILE A 141 5.38 -28.62 -8.33
C ILE A 141 5.94 -29.90 -7.71
N PHE A 142 7.02 -29.79 -6.91
CA PHE A 142 7.63 -30.93 -6.24
C PHE A 142 6.67 -31.61 -5.26
N LEU A 143 5.92 -30.85 -4.46
CA LEU A 143 4.92 -31.39 -3.53
C LEU A 143 3.73 -32.03 -4.25
N ARG A 144 3.35 -31.49 -5.42
CA ARG A 144 2.20 -31.99 -6.19
C ARG A 144 2.50 -33.26 -6.98
N PHE A 145 3.69 -33.35 -7.56
CA PHE A 145 4.07 -34.43 -8.48
C PHE A 145 5.13 -35.37 -7.92
N GLY A 146 5.77 -35.03 -6.81
CA GLY A 146 6.73 -35.89 -6.10
C GLY A 146 6.04 -37.02 -5.33
N SER A 147 6.80 -38.07 -5.02
CA SER A 147 6.35 -39.25 -4.27
C SER A 147 5.96 -38.98 -2.80
N ALA A 148 6.10 -37.74 -2.33
CA ALA A 148 5.75 -37.31 -0.97
C ALA A 148 4.25 -36.95 -0.86
N GLN A 149 3.35 -37.87 -1.23
CA GLN A 149 1.92 -37.74 -0.94
C GLN A 149 1.62 -38.09 0.53
N ALA A 150 2.12 -37.28 1.46
CA ALA A 150 1.72 -37.37 2.87
C ALA A 150 0.52 -36.43 3.12
N PRO A 151 -0.45 -36.76 4.00
CA PRO A 151 -1.58 -35.89 4.36
C PRO A 151 -1.27 -34.40 4.65
N PRO A 152 -0.13 -34.01 5.27
CA PRO A 152 0.24 -32.60 5.43
C PRO A 152 0.59 -31.88 4.10
N SER A 153 0.74 -32.58 2.98
CA SER A 153 1.11 -31.99 1.69
C SER A 153 0.03 -31.05 1.14
N ASN A 154 -1.25 -31.33 1.35
CA ASN A 154 -2.34 -30.49 0.86
C ASN A 154 -2.37 -29.12 1.57
N LEU A 155 -2.14 -29.10 2.87
CA LEU A 155 -2.05 -27.86 3.65
C LEU A 155 -0.83 -27.03 3.23
N THR A 156 0.33 -27.67 3.08
CA THR A 156 1.56 -27.00 2.64
C THR A 156 1.43 -26.48 1.21
N ILE A 157 0.81 -27.23 0.29
CA ILE A 157 0.53 -26.77 -1.08
C ILE A 157 -0.39 -25.53 -1.04
N ALA A 158 -1.44 -25.55 -0.22
CA ALA A 158 -2.34 -24.39 -0.09
C ALA A 158 -1.60 -23.13 0.38
N LEU A 159 -0.76 -23.25 1.42
CA LEU A 159 0.05 -22.14 1.93
C LEU A 159 1.01 -21.59 0.87
N VAL A 160 1.69 -22.48 0.13
CA VAL A 160 2.58 -22.08 -0.95
C VAL A 160 1.83 -21.32 -2.06
N VAL A 161 0.62 -21.77 -2.41
CA VAL A 161 -0.23 -21.08 -3.40
C VAL A 161 -0.68 -19.72 -2.89
N GLU A 162 -1.09 -19.61 -1.62
CA GLU A 162 -1.44 -18.33 -1.00
C GLU A 162 -0.27 -17.34 -1.02
N ASP A 163 0.94 -17.79 -0.64
CA ASP A 163 2.16 -16.98 -0.69
C ASP A 163 2.47 -16.50 -2.11
N LEU A 164 2.31 -17.37 -3.12
CA LEU A 164 2.48 -17.00 -4.54
C LEU A 164 1.51 -15.90 -4.97
N VAL A 165 0.23 -15.99 -4.57
CA VAL A 165 -0.78 -14.98 -4.89
C VAL A 165 -0.44 -13.64 -4.22
N VAL A 166 -0.04 -13.66 -2.95
CA VAL A 166 0.35 -12.45 -2.21
C VAL A 166 1.58 -11.79 -2.83
N LEU A 167 2.60 -12.58 -3.20
CA LEU A 167 3.79 -12.08 -3.88
C LEU A 167 3.48 -11.52 -5.26
N ALA A 168 2.61 -12.17 -6.04
CA ALA A 168 2.20 -11.68 -7.35
C ALA A 168 1.48 -10.32 -7.25
N LEU A 169 0.61 -10.15 -6.26
CA LEU A 169 -0.06 -8.88 -5.98
C LEU A 169 0.96 -7.80 -5.56
N ALA A 170 1.91 -8.15 -4.69
CA ALA A 170 2.98 -7.23 -4.28
C ALA A 170 3.84 -6.77 -5.47
N VAL A 171 4.21 -7.68 -6.38
CA VAL A 171 4.92 -7.36 -7.62
C VAL A 171 4.07 -6.46 -8.52
N ALA A 172 2.78 -6.75 -8.68
CA ALA A 172 1.88 -5.94 -9.50
C ALA A 172 1.78 -4.50 -8.97
N ILE A 173 1.59 -4.32 -7.67
CA ILE A 173 1.54 -3.00 -7.01
C ILE A 173 2.89 -2.27 -7.18
N ALA A 174 4.01 -2.94 -6.90
CA ALA A 174 5.35 -2.37 -7.03
C ALA A 174 5.67 -1.98 -8.48
N ALA A 175 5.30 -2.81 -9.46
CA ALA A 175 5.48 -2.55 -10.87
C ALA A 175 4.63 -1.34 -11.32
N PHE A 176 3.35 -1.30 -10.95
CA PHE A 176 2.46 -0.18 -11.24
C PHE A 176 3.00 1.15 -10.67
N ALA A 177 3.37 1.17 -9.40
CA ALA A 177 3.92 2.35 -8.74
C ALA A 177 5.25 2.81 -9.38
N SER A 178 6.13 1.86 -9.73
CA SER A 178 7.41 2.18 -10.39
C SER A 178 7.22 2.78 -11.80
N ARG A 179 6.22 2.33 -12.57
CA ARG A 179 5.91 2.89 -13.90
C ARG A 179 5.44 4.34 -13.80
N GLN A 180 4.58 4.66 -12.83
CA GLN A 180 4.12 6.04 -12.64
C GLN A 180 5.26 7.00 -12.30
N THR A 181 6.26 6.55 -11.52
CA THR A 181 7.44 7.39 -11.21
C THR A 181 8.32 7.66 -12.44
N ARG A 182 8.49 6.68 -13.33
CA ARG A 182 9.31 6.84 -14.55
C ARG A 182 8.68 7.77 -15.57
N MET A 183 7.36 7.71 -15.78
CA MET A 183 6.70 8.56 -16.79
C MET A 183 6.84 10.06 -16.50
N LYS A 184 7.03 10.48 -15.25
CA LYS A 184 7.23 11.90 -14.88
C LYS A 184 8.67 12.39 -15.07
N GLN A 185 9.67 11.49 -15.11
CA GLN A 185 11.08 11.85 -15.34
C GLN A 185 11.45 11.94 -16.83
N GLY A 186 10.56 11.49 -17.72
CA GLY A 186 10.77 11.47 -19.17
C GLY A 186 10.21 12.67 -19.94
N HIS A 187 9.78 13.74 -19.26
CA HIS A 187 9.48 15.01 -19.93
C HIS A 187 10.73 15.91 -19.93
N PRO A 188 11.38 16.13 -21.10
CA PRO A 188 12.29 17.25 -21.29
C PRO A 188 11.55 18.59 -21.20
#